data_AF-A0A356KII4-F1
#
_entry.id   AF-A0A356KII4-F1
#
_cell.length_a   1.000
_cell.length_b   1.000
_cell.length_c   1.000
_cell.angle_alpha   90.00
_cell.angle_beta   90.00
_cell.angle_gamma   90.00
#
_symmetry.space_group_name_H-M   'P 1'
#
loop_
_entity.id
_entity.type
_entity.pdbx_description
1 polymer ?
#
loop_
_entity_poly.entity_id
_entity_poly.type
_entity_poly.pdbx_seq_one_letter_code
_entity_poly.pdbx_strand_id
1 'polypeptide(L)'
;MVAILAIVAGGLVASMGGVRAPAQRDLARHEMAQVREALLRFEADTGYLPGEGPFDLAGRGVGAVSASRIEELGVPALQVEEWADSAANLWQLVLNPLPDHPLASWDPDRRRGWRGPYLSMGSEGQVRAGFLDRRIAPGVDADAALHGVALSGVPAVADPFVHPCGEAGQLSWAPFPAGADLEQQGSPYLLIVPSDRQQARLICLGENHQLEPQGSGDDLVLYLYR
;
A
#
# COMPACT_ATOMS: atom_id res chain seq x y z
N MET A 1 0.25 -25.63 -1.50
CA MET A 1 -0.78 -24.78 -2.12
C MET A 1 -0.36 -23.33 -1.95
N VAL A 2 -0.21 -22.60 -3.06
CA VAL A 2 0.01 -21.16 -3.06
C VAL A 2 -1.39 -20.53 -3.03
N ALA A 3 -1.74 -19.83 -1.95
CA ALA A 3 -2.99 -19.09 -1.86
C ALA A 3 -2.70 -17.66 -2.28
N ILE A 4 -2.79 -17.39 -3.58
CA ILE A 4 -2.78 -16.04 -4.11
C ILE A 4 -4.10 -15.38 -3.71
N LEU A 5 -4.02 -14.25 -3.01
CA LEU A 5 -5.20 -13.46 -2.70
C LEU A 5 -5.47 -12.50 -3.87
N ALA A 6 -6.59 -12.71 -4.56
CA ALA A 6 -7.05 -11.77 -5.57
C ALA A 6 -7.84 -10.67 -4.84
N ILE A 7 -7.31 -9.44 -4.88
CA ILE A 7 -8.10 -8.27 -4.51
C ILE A 7 -8.89 -7.87 -5.75
N VAL A 8 -10.21 -7.75 -5.58
CA VAL A 8 -11.05 -7.11 -6.60
C VAL A 8 -10.80 -5.62 -6.46
N ALA A 9 -9.84 -5.07 -7.21
CA ALA A 9 -9.71 -3.62 -7.30
C ALA A 9 -11.03 -3.09 -7.87
N GLY A 10 -11.72 -2.23 -7.10
CA GLY A 10 -13.02 -1.65 -7.43
C GLY A 10 -12.96 -0.65 -8.58
N GLY A 11 -12.41 -1.03 -9.72
CA GLY A 11 -12.51 -0.28 -10.97
C GLY A 11 -13.83 -0.60 -11.67
N LEU A 12 -14.68 0.41 -11.86
CA LEU A 12 -15.99 0.40 -12.56
C LEU A 12 -17.22 0.08 -11.69
N VAL A 13 -17.68 1.04 -10.88
CA VAL A 13 -19.06 1.04 -10.38
C VAL A 13 -19.89 2.10 -11.10
N ALA A 14 -20.68 1.65 -12.06
CA ALA A 14 -21.72 2.43 -12.71
C ALA A 14 -22.67 3.09 -11.68
N SER A 15 -23.07 4.32 -11.97
CA SER A 15 -23.96 5.17 -11.19
C SER A 15 -25.37 4.56 -11.01
N MET A 16 -25.66 3.98 -9.84
CA MET A 16 -27.00 3.69 -9.33
C MET A 16 -27.05 4.04 -7.84
N GLY A 17 -27.90 5.02 -7.51
CA GLY A 17 -27.90 5.75 -6.25
C GLY A 17 -28.57 5.03 -5.07
N GLY A 18 -28.23 5.50 -3.86
CA GLY A 18 -29.07 5.44 -2.66
C GLY A 18 -28.61 4.53 -1.51
N VAL A 19 -27.90 3.42 -1.77
CA VAL A 19 -27.57 2.41 -0.73
C VAL A 19 -26.07 2.11 -0.65
N ARG A 20 -25.22 3.12 -0.88
CA ARG A 20 -23.77 2.92 -1.12
C ARG A 20 -22.91 2.91 0.13
N ALA A 21 -23.11 3.84 1.08
CA ALA A 21 -22.16 4.06 2.16
C ALA A 21 -21.93 2.82 3.07
N PRO A 22 -22.96 2.09 3.54
CA PRO A 22 -22.73 0.88 4.34
C PRO A 22 -22.03 -0.23 3.57
N ALA A 23 -22.43 -0.45 2.31
CA ALA A 23 -21.86 -1.48 1.45
C ALA A 23 -20.39 -1.20 1.09
N GLN A 24 -20.03 0.06 0.86
CA GLN A 24 -18.65 0.49 0.61
C GLN A 24 -17.78 0.29 1.85
N ARG A 25 -18.28 0.62 3.05
CA ARG A 25 -17.53 0.37 4.30
C ARG A 25 -17.34 -1.12 4.56
N ASP A 26 -18.35 -1.95 4.31
CA ASP A 26 -18.23 -3.40 4.46
C ASP A 26 -17.24 -4.00 3.46
N LEU A 27 -17.27 -3.53 2.21
CA LEU A 27 -16.29 -3.91 1.20
C LEU A 27 -14.87 -3.47 1.59
N ALA A 28 -14.71 -2.22 2.02
CA ALA A 28 -13.41 -1.69 2.45
C ALA A 28 -12.85 -2.49 3.63
N ARG A 29 -13.67 -2.85 4.62
CA ARG A 29 -13.25 -3.72 5.73
C ARG A 29 -12.82 -5.10 5.25
N HIS A 30 -13.51 -5.65 4.27
CA HIS A 30 -13.15 -6.94 3.67
C HIS A 30 -11.80 -6.87 2.96
N GLU A 31 -11.60 -5.86 2.12
CA GLU A 31 -10.34 -5.62 1.39
C GLU A 31 -9.18 -5.31 2.33
N MET A 32 -9.39 -4.50 3.38
CA MET A 32 -8.38 -4.27 4.41
C MET A 32 -8.00 -5.56 5.14
N ALA A 33 -8.97 -6.44 5.45
CA ALA A 33 -8.69 -7.74 6.06
C ALA A 33 -7.87 -8.65 5.14
N GLN A 34 -8.13 -8.57 3.83
CA GLN A 34 -7.38 -9.25 2.79
C GLN A 34 -5.92 -8.75 2.71
N VAL A 35 -5.71 -7.43 2.64
CA VAL A 35 -4.37 -6.82 2.64
C VAL A 35 -3.63 -7.15 3.95
N ARG A 36 -4.30 -7.09 5.10
CA ARG A 36 -3.73 -7.50 6.40
C ARG A 36 -3.25 -8.94 6.38
N GLU A 37 -4.04 -9.86 5.85
CA GLU A 37 -3.64 -11.27 5.76
C GLU A 37 -2.41 -11.44 4.86
N ALA A 38 -2.33 -10.71 3.74
CA ALA A 38 -1.15 -10.73 2.88
C ALA A 38 0.10 -10.21 3.59
N LEU A 39 -0.02 -9.12 4.36
CA LEU A 39 1.07 -8.57 5.17
C LEU A 39 1.55 -9.54 6.24
N LEU A 40 0.62 -10.15 6.98
CA LEU A 40 0.96 -11.11 8.03
C LEU A 40 1.56 -12.40 7.47
N ARG A 41 1.17 -12.82 6.26
CA ARG A 41 1.83 -13.92 5.55
C ARG A 41 3.24 -13.55 5.11
N PHE A 42 3.42 -12.36 4.53
CA PHE A 42 4.73 -11.84 4.17
C PHE A 42 5.65 -11.82 5.40
N GLU A 43 5.17 -11.35 6.55
CA GLU A 43 5.93 -11.35 7.80
C GLU A 43 6.19 -12.77 8.32
N ALA A 44 5.19 -13.65 8.32
CA ALA A 44 5.37 -15.03 8.78
C ALA A 44 6.42 -15.78 7.97
N ASP A 45 6.43 -15.53 6.65
CA ASP A 45 7.34 -16.17 5.71
C ASP A 45 8.74 -15.52 5.72
N THR A 46 8.86 -14.20 5.91
CA THR A 46 10.16 -13.51 5.79
C THR A 46 10.78 -13.09 7.13
N GLY A 47 9.96 -12.89 8.16
CA GLY A 47 10.32 -12.32 9.46
C GLY A 47 10.19 -10.80 9.57
N TYR A 48 9.76 -10.11 8.51
CA TYR A 48 9.74 -8.66 8.42
C TYR A 48 8.44 -8.15 7.80
N LEU A 49 8.01 -6.93 8.13
CA LEU A 49 7.00 -6.22 7.34
C LEU A 49 7.66 -5.56 6.12
N PRO A 50 6.86 -5.15 5.10
CA PRO A 50 7.39 -4.44 3.96
C PRO A 50 8.14 -3.15 4.34
N GLY A 51 9.34 -2.96 3.78
CA GLY A 51 10.21 -1.81 4.07
C GLY A 51 11.02 -1.93 5.37
N GLU A 52 10.99 -3.07 6.05
CA GLU A 52 11.80 -3.33 7.25
C GLU A 52 12.94 -4.33 6.99
N GLY A 53 13.98 -4.25 7.80
CA GLY A 53 15.05 -5.25 7.76
C GLY A 53 15.74 -5.30 6.40
N PRO A 54 16.02 -6.49 5.84
CA PRO A 54 16.53 -6.64 4.48
C PRO A 54 15.63 -6.03 3.40
N PHE A 55 14.34 -5.81 3.68
CA PHE A 55 13.38 -5.26 2.75
C PHE A 55 13.36 -3.71 2.73
N ASP A 56 14.15 -3.04 3.56
CA ASP A 56 14.43 -1.59 3.41
C ASP A 56 15.47 -1.34 2.30
N LEU A 57 15.60 -0.09 1.89
CA LEU A 57 16.60 0.36 0.91
C LEU A 57 18.02 0.06 1.38
N ALA A 58 18.85 -0.39 0.44
CA ALA A 58 20.27 -0.60 0.64
C ALA A 58 20.94 0.69 1.12
N GLY A 59 21.81 0.58 2.12
CA GLY A 59 22.44 1.73 2.79
C GLY A 59 21.68 2.24 4.01
N ARG A 60 20.47 1.73 4.29
CA ARG A 60 19.73 2.02 5.53
C ARG A 60 19.74 0.84 6.49
N GLY A 61 20.59 0.92 7.52
CA GLY A 61 20.69 -0.15 8.53
C GLY A 61 21.05 -1.50 7.90
N VAL A 62 20.11 -2.44 7.94
CA VAL A 62 20.26 -3.80 7.36
C VAL A 62 19.55 -3.96 6.01
N GLY A 63 19.07 -2.87 5.41
CA GLY A 63 18.39 -2.86 4.11
C GLY A 63 19.24 -3.44 2.99
N ALA A 64 18.60 -4.20 2.10
CA ALA A 64 19.24 -4.89 0.99
C ALA A 64 18.56 -4.64 -0.37
N VAL A 65 17.45 -3.89 -0.40
CA VAL A 65 16.78 -3.53 -1.66
C VAL A 65 17.61 -2.48 -2.39
N SER A 66 18.18 -2.82 -3.54
CA SER A 66 18.98 -1.86 -4.30
C SER A 66 18.10 -0.78 -4.95
N ALA A 67 18.61 0.44 -5.05
CA ALA A 67 17.93 1.51 -5.78
C ALA A 67 17.70 1.13 -7.25
N SER A 68 18.67 0.46 -7.87
CA SER A 68 18.57 -0.03 -9.26
C SER A 68 17.38 -0.97 -9.46
N ARG A 69 17.04 -1.79 -8.46
CA ARG A 69 15.89 -2.70 -8.53
C ARG A 69 14.56 -1.94 -8.59
N ILE A 70 14.49 -0.78 -7.94
CA ILE A 70 13.30 0.07 -7.97
C ILE A 70 13.27 0.89 -9.26
N GLU A 71 14.43 1.33 -9.76
CA GLU A 71 14.54 1.99 -11.07
C GLU A 71 14.09 1.08 -12.22
N GLU A 72 14.36 -0.23 -12.15
CA GLU A 72 13.85 -1.24 -13.09
C GLU A 72 12.30 -1.28 -13.15
N LEU A 73 11.61 -0.82 -12.10
CA LEU A 73 10.15 -0.69 -12.06
C LEU A 73 9.65 0.60 -12.72
N GLY A 74 10.54 1.41 -13.29
CA GLY A 74 10.22 2.67 -13.96
C GLY A 74 10.22 3.89 -13.03
N VAL A 75 10.71 3.74 -11.79
CA VAL A 75 10.81 4.84 -10.83
C VAL A 75 12.06 5.68 -11.11
N PRO A 76 11.97 7.02 -11.24
CA PRO A 76 13.16 7.86 -11.40
C PRO A 76 14.09 7.78 -10.20
N ALA A 77 15.42 7.74 -10.43
CA ALA A 77 16.43 7.66 -9.38
C ALA A 77 16.26 8.71 -8.26
N LEU A 78 15.84 9.92 -8.62
CA LEU A 78 15.59 11.03 -7.69
C LEU A 78 14.33 10.85 -6.81
N GLN A 79 13.52 9.82 -7.04
CA GLN A 79 12.28 9.54 -6.30
C GLN A 79 12.30 8.17 -5.63
N VAL A 80 13.40 7.41 -5.72
CA VAL A 80 13.48 6.03 -5.20
C VAL A 80 13.23 5.98 -3.70
N GLU A 81 13.77 6.95 -2.96
CA GLU A 81 13.65 7.07 -1.51
C GLU A 81 12.20 7.34 -1.10
N GLU A 82 11.58 8.38 -1.66
CA GLU A 82 10.18 8.73 -1.39
C GLU A 82 9.22 7.63 -1.86
N TRP A 83 9.49 7.01 -3.00
CA TRP A 83 8.69 5.91 -3.52
C TRP A 83 8.76 4.69 -2.60
N ALA A 84 9.95 4.32 -2.12
CA ALA A 84 10.13 3.19 -1.21
C ALA A 84 9.47 3.43 0.15
N ASP A 85 9.52 4.66 0.65
CA ASP A 85 8.98 5.03 1.96
C ASP A 85 7.48 5.33 1.95
N SER A 86 6.87 5.55 0.79
CA SER A 86 5.44 5.82 0.66
C SER A 86 4.57 4.77 1.38
N ALA A 87 3.67 5.23 2.24
CA ALA A 87 2.70 4.40 2.95
C ALA A 87 1.73 3.65 2.01
N ALA A 88 1.48 4.20 0.81
CA ALA A 88 0.65 3.54 -0.20
C ALA A 88 1.38 2.38 -0.92
N ASN A 89 2.71 2.27 -0.77
CA ASN A 89 3.50 1.37 -1.59
C ASN A 89 3.54 -0.07 -1.04
N LEU A 90 2.76 -0.94 -1.68
CA LEU A 90 2.60 -2.37 -1.38
C LEU A 90 3.37 -3.29 -2.34
N TRP A 91 4.31 -2.76 -3.13
CA TRP A 91 5.00 -3.50 -4.19
C TRP A 91 5.67 -4.82 -3.75
N GLN A 92 6.17 -4.90 -2.52
CA GLN A 92 6.85 -6.08 -1.97
C GLN A 92 5.90 -7.26 -1.74
N LEU A 93 4.59 -7.01 -1.71
CA LEU A 93 3.57 -8.03 -1.68
C LEU A 93 3.28 -8.63 -3.06
N VAL A 94 3.80 -8.04 -4.12
CA VAL A 94 3.46 -8.37 -5.52
C VAL A 94 4.70 -8.87 -6.26
N LEU A 95 5.85 -8.27 -6.00
CA LEU A 95 7.11 -8.60 -6.64
C LEU A 95 8.15 -8.96 -5.59
N ASN A 96 9.03 -9.90 -5.95
CA ASN A 96 10.17 -10.24 -5.12
C ASN A 96 11.14 -9.03 -5.06
N PRO A 97 11.35 -8.45 -3.86
CA PRO A 97 12.19 -7.26 -3.72
C PRO A 97 13.69 -7.57 -3.62
N LEU A 98 14.06 -8.84 -3.40
CA LEU A 98 15.43 -9.24 -3.06
C LEU A 98 15.90 -10.44 -3.89
N PRO A 99 16.06 -10.31 -5.22
CA PRO A 99 16.40 -11.45 -6.09
C PRO A 99 17.74 -12.14 -5.74
N ASP A 100 18.69 -11.40 -5.16
CA ASP A 100 20.05 -11.89 -4.86
C ASP A 100 20.32 -12.12 -3.36
N HIS A 101 19.27 -12.22 -2.53
CA HIS A 101 19.38 -12.37 -1.08
C HIS A 101 19.04 -13.81 -0.62
N PRO A 102 19.52 -14.29 0.55
CA PRO A 102 19.08 -15.57 1.10
C PRO A 102 17.56 -15.70 1.35
N LEU A 103 16.85 -14.58 1.40
CA LEU A 103 15.38 -14.52 1.49
C LEU A 103 14.68 -14.40 0.12
N ALA A 104 15.42 -14.44 -0.99
CA ALA A 104 14.88 -14.38 -2.36
C ALA A 104 13.90 -15.51 -2.66
N SER A 105 14.11 -16.67 -2.04
CA SER A 105 13.34 -17.89 -2.31
C SER A 105 12.92 -18.54 -1.01
N TRP A 106 11.72 -19.13 -1.02
CA TRP A 106 11.23 -19.93 0.10
C TRP A 106 12.10 -21.16 0.37
N ASP A 107 12.65 -21.22 1.58
CA ASP A 107 13.32 -22.37 2.17
C ASP A 107 12.32 -23.15 3.05
N PRO A 108 11.91 -24.38 2.65
CA PRO A 108 10.94 -25.17 3.40
C PRO A 108 11.48 -25.70 4.74
N ASP A 109 12.79 -25.89 4.86
CA ASP A 109 13.42 -26.41 6.08
C ASP A 109 13.43 -25.34 7.17
N ARG A 110 13.76 -24.10 6.77
CA ARG A 110 13.76 -22.95 7.69
C ARG A 110 12.39 -22.31 7.83
N ARG A 111 11.46 -22.62 6.93
CA ARG A 111 10.17 -21.91 6.77
C ARG A 111 10.40 -20.39 6.68
N ARG A 112 11.36 -20.02 5.83
CA ARG A 112 11.80 -18.63 5.64
C ARG A 112 12.01 -18.30 4.17
N GLY A 113 11.75 -17.05 3.81
CA GLY A 113 12.02 -16.51 2.47
C GLY A 113 10.76 -16.08 1.75
N TRP A 114 10.93 -15.42 0.61
CA TRP A 114 9.81 -14.93 -0.19
C TRP A 114 9.08 -16.10 -0.85
N ARG A 115 7.80 -16.25 -0.55
CA ARG A 115 6.98 -17.40 -0.97
C ARG A 115 6.02 -17.13 -2.12
N GLY A 116 5.96 -15.89 -2.60
CA GLY A 116 5.19 -15.55 -3.78
C GLY A 116 4.65 -14.12 -3.73
N PRO A 117 3.98 -13.69 -4.80
CA PRO A 117 3.06 -12.59 -4.67
C PRO A 117 2.02 -12.97 -3.63
N TYR A 118 1.95 -12.20 -2.55
CA TYR A 118 0.93 -12.29 -1.51
C TYR A 118 -0.35 -11.58 -1.93
N LEU A 119 -0.24 -10.64 -2.87
CA LEU A 119 -1.35 -9.95 -3.55
C LEU A 119 -1.25 -10.13 -5.07
N SER A 120 -2.40 -10.31 -5.72
CA SER A 120 -2.53 -10.10 -7.16
C SER A 120 -3.02 -8.70 -7.45
N MET A 121 -2.19 -7.92 -8.11
CA MET A 121 -2.59 -6.64 -8.69
C MET A 121 -3.08 -6.91 -10.10
N GLY A 122 -4.27 -6.42 -10.45
CA GLY A 122 -4.65 -6.30 -11.86
C GLY A 122 -3.71 -5.37 -12.62
N SER A 123 -3.91 -5.21 -13.93
CA SER A 123 -3.13 -4.30 -14.79
C SER A 123 -3.25 -2.81 -14.42
N GLU A 124 -4.04 -2.47 -13.40
CA GLU A 124 -4.39 -1.11 -13.00
C GLU A 124 -3.84 -0.73 -11.61
N GLY A 125 -3.10 -1.60 -10.93
CA GLY A 125 -2.69 -1.45 -9.51
C GLY A 125 -1.58 -0.44 -9.22
N GLN A 126 -1.36 0.57 -10.04
CA GLN A 126 -0.33 1.59 -9.81
C GLN A 126 -1.00 2.95 -9.60
N VAL A 127 -0.48 3.78 -8.70
CA VAL A 127 -1.12 5.05 -8.31
C VAL A 127 -0.20 6.25 -8.41
N ARG A 128 -0.84 7.43 -8.50
CA ARG A 128 -0.22 8.71 -8.22
C ARG A 128 -0.44 9.09 -6.77
N ALA A 129 0.45 8.67 -5.87
CA ALA A 129 0.34 8.99 -4.46
C ALA A 129 1.21 10.19 -4.09
N GLY A 130 0.66 11.11 -3.30
CA GLY A 130 1.41 12.05 -2.50
C GLY A 130 2.33 11.29 -1.56
N PHE A 131 3.52 11.81 -1.33
CA PHE A 131 4.41 11.20 -0.35
C PHE A 131 3.79 11.32 1.04
N LEU A 132 3.60 10.16 1.66
CA LEU A 132 3.30 10.01 3.08
C LEU A 132 4.27 8.96 3.61
N ASP A 133 5.14 9.34 4.53
CA ASP A 133 6.13 8.42 5.10
C ASP A 133 5.44 7.31 5.91
N ARG A 134 5.64 6.03 5.55
CA ARG A 134 5.09 4.89 6.28
C ARG A 134 5.53 4.81 7.75
N ARG A 135 6.62 5.48 8.13
CA ARG A 135 7.24 5.42 9.46
C ARG A 135 6.66 6.44 10.45
N ILE A 136 5.67 7.23 10.02
CA ILE A 136 5.08 8.29 10.84
C ILE A 136 4.54 7.77 12.17
N ALA A 137 4.91 8.47 13.25
CA ALA A 137 4.42 8.18 14.58
C ALA A 137 2.90 8.36 14.69
N PRO A 138 2.22 7.60 15.55
CA PRO A 138 0.81 7.82 15.85
C PRO A 138 0.56 9.25 16.33
N GLY A 139 -0.52 9.87 15.85
CA GLY A 139 -0.94 11.21 16.30
C GLY A 139 -0.21 12.37 15.64
N VAL A 140 0.64 12.13 14.64
CA VAL A 140 1.11 13.20 13.75
C VAL A 140 -0.04 13.63 12.84
N ASP A 141 -0.21 14.95 12.72
CA ASP A 141 -1.23 15.53 11.86
C ASP A 141 -0.94 15.17 10.40
N ALA A 142 -1.90 14.51 9.77
CA ALA A 142 -1.71 13.89 8.48
C ALA A 142 -1.63 14.91 7.34
N ASP A 143 -2.31 16.04 7.47
CA ASP A 143 -2.19 17.17 6.53
C ASP A 143 -0.77 17.76 6.54
N ALA A 144 -0.07 17.68 7.68
CA ALA A 144 1.35 18.04 7.77
C ALA A 144 2.28 16.91 7.29
N ALA A 145 1.75 15.73 7.01
CA ALA A 145 2.50 14.57 6.58
C ALA A 145 2.34 14.25 5.10
N LEU A 146 1.24 14.70 4.47
CA LEU A 146 1.11 14.85 3.02
C LEU A 146 1.97 16.03 2.54
N HIS A 147 3.28 15.81 2.51
CA HIS A 147 4.23 16.76 1.96
C HIS A 147 5.08 16.03 0.92
N GLY A 148 4.93 16.36 -0.37
CA GLY A 148 5.92 15.91 -1.33
C GLY A 148 5.54 15.93 -2.79
N VAL A 149 6.47 15.36 -3.57
CA VAL A 149 6.35 15.13 -5.01
C VAL A 149 5.29 14.06 -5.24
N ALA A 150 4.44 14.26 -6.25
CA ALA A 150 3.54 13.19 -6.65
C ALA A 150 4.34 12.03 -7.24
N LEU A 151 4.31 10.89 -6.55
CA LEU A 151 5.00 9.68 -6.95
C LEU A 151 4.15 8.98 -8.00
N SER A 152 4.73 8.60 -9.13
CA SER A 152 4.03 7.85 -10.18
C SER A 152 4.41 6.37 -10.12
N GLY A 153 3.47 5.51 -10.51
CA GLY A 153 3.77 4.08 -10.62
C GLY A 153 3.91 3.36 -9.28
N VAL A 154 3.32 3.88 -8.19
CA VAL A 154 3.36 3.23 -6.87
C VAL A 154 2.39 2.05 -6.84
N PRO A 155 2.83 0.80 -6.65
CA PRO A 155 1.90 -0.32 -6.55
C PRO A 155 1.07 -0.22 -5.27
N ALA A 156 -0.19 0.17 -5.41
CA ALA A 156 -1.14 0.31 -4.30
C ALA A 156 -2.49 -0.34 -4.62
N VAL A 157 -3.29 -0.57 -3.58
CA VAL A 157 -4.65 -1.09 -3.70
C VAL A 157 -5.62 0.07 -3.46
N ALA A 158 -6.54 0.30 -4.40
CA ALA A 158 -7.60 1.29 -4.26
C ALA A 158 -8.64 0.83 -3.24
N ASP A 159 -9.14 1.75 -2.43
CA ASP A 159 -10.35 1.56 -1.65
C ASP A 159 -11.61 1.70 -2.52
N PRO A 160 -12.79 1.26 -2.03
CA PRO A 160 -14.03 1.26 -2.81
C PRO A 160 -14.80 2.59 -2.73
N PHE A 161 -14.22 3.62 -2.11
CA PHE A 161 -14.80 4.96 -2.09
C PHE A 161 -14.47 5.63 -3.42
N VAL A 162 -15.43 6.34 -4.01
CA VAL A 162 -15.32 6.79 -5.40
C VAL A 162 -15.58 8.28 -5.51
N HIS A 163 -14.61 9.00 -6.07
CA HIS A 163 -14.59 10.46 -6.03
C HIS A 163 -14.16 11.07 -7.35
N PRO A 164 -14.63 12.28 -7.69
CA PRO A 164 -14.21 12.98 -8.90
C PRO A 164 -12.69 13.13 -8.95
N CYS A 165 -12.12 12.84 -10.11
CA CYS A 165 -10.70 13.13 -10.33
C CYS A 165 -10.42 14.62 -10.11
N GLY A 166 -9.45 14.93 -9.24
CA GLY A 166 -9.06 16.31 -8.88
C GLY A 166 -9.59 16.83 -7.53
N GLU A 167 -10.58 16.16 -6.92
CA GLU A 167 -11.03 16.49 -5.54
C GLU A 167 -10.23 15.75 -4.46
N ALA A 168 -9.69 14.57 -4.77
CA ALA A 168 -9.07 13.64 -3.82
C ALA A 168 -7.67 14.04 -3.27
N GLY A 169 -7.28 15.32 -3.35
CA GLY A 169 -5.98 15.77 -2.86
C GLY A 169 -4.78 15.03 -3.49
N GLN A 170 -3.64 15.00 -2.79
CA GLN A 170 -2.42 14.35 -3.30
C GLN A 170 -2.52 12.80 -3.31
N LEU A 171 -3.51 12.18 -2.66
CA LEU A 171 -3.65 10.71 -2.55
C LEU A 171 -4.74 10.19 -3.48
N SER A 172 -4.44 10.18 -4.78
CA SER A 172 -5.38 9.77 -5.82
C SER A 172 -4.97 8.49 -6.52
N TRP A 173 -5.91 7.56 -6.69
CA TRP A 173 -5.70 6.37 -7.51
C TRP A 173 -5.84 6.72 -9.00
N ALA A 174 -4.83 6.43 -9.81
CA ALA A 174 -4.91 6.64 -11.25
C ALA A 174 -4.19 5.51 -11.97
N PRO A 175 -4.82 4.83 -12.95
CA PRO A 175 -4.23 3.70 -13.65
C PRO A 175 -2.93 4.14 -14.35
N PHE A 176 -1.90 3.31 -14.25
CA PHE A 176 -0.63 3.52 -14.94
C PHE A 176 -0.42 2.43 -16.02
N PRO A 177 0.07 2.79 -17.23
CA PRO A 177 0.42 4.14 -17.68
C PRO A 177 -0.81 5.03 -17.83
N ALA A 178 -0.62 6.35 -17.65
CA ALA A 178 -1.68 7.37 -17.72
C ALA A 178 -2.35 7.35 -19.11
N GLY A 179 -3.40 6.54 -19.26
CA GLY A 179 -4.05 6.29 -20.54
C GLY A 179 -5.54 6.64 -20.57
N ALA A 180 -6.17 6.77 -19.40
CA ALA A 180 -7.54 7.23 -19.28
C ALA A 180 -7.64 8.17 -18.07
N ASP A 181 -8.04 9.42 -18.32
CA ASP A 181 -8.57 10.28 -17.28
C ASP A 181 -9.81 9.58 -16.74
N LEU A 182 -9.69 8.96 -15.57
CA LEU A 182 -10.85 8.38 -14.92
C LEU A 182 -11.71 9.53 -14.41
N GLU A 183 -13.00 9.50 -14.71
CA GLU A 183 -13.95 10.44 -14.11
C GLU A 183 -14.04 10.26 -12.59
N GLN A 184 -13.63 9.08 -12.10
CA GLN A 184 -13.81 8.60 -10.74
C GLN A 184 -12.64 7.72 -10.28
N GLN A 185 -12.13 7.97 -9.09
CA GLN A 185 -11.01 7.25 -8.47
C GLN A 185 -11.25 7.00 -6.98
N GLY A 186 -10.65 5.93 -6.44
CA GLY A 186 -10.55 5.74 -4.99
C GLY A 186 -9.24 6.27 -4.42
N SER A 187 -9.07 6.12 -3.11
CA SER A 187 -7.81 6.40 -2.43
C SER A 187 -7.02 5.12 -2.19
N PRO A 188 -5.67 5.18 -2.13
CA PRO A 188 -4.88 4.00 -1.79
C PRO A 188 -5.06 3.63 -0.32
N TYR A 189 -5.07 2.33 -0.01
CA TYR A 189 -4.82 1.88 1.37
C TYR A 189 -3.42 2.28 1.82
N LEU A 190 -3.32 2.79 3.04
CA LEU A 190 -2.07 3.26 3.63
C LEU A 190 -1.59 2.28 4.69
N LEU A 191 -0.37 1.76 4.50
CA LEU A 191 0.32 0.95 5.49
C LEU A 191 1.24 1.85 6.33
N ILE A 192 0.92 1.96 7.62
CA ILE A 192 1.76 2.67 8.60
C ILE A 192 2.47 1.63 9.48
N VAL A 193 3.80 1.67 9.46
CA VAL A 193 4.69 0.80 10.23
C VAL A 193 5.61 1.67 11.10
N PRO A 194 5.13 2.11 12.28
CA PRO A 194 5.95 2.87 13.20
C PRO A 194 6.99 1.96 13.87
N SER A 195 7.96 2.55 14.57
CA SER A 195 9.01 1.79 15.29
C SER A 195 8.48 0.76 16.29
N ASP A 196 7.30 1.00 16.86
CA ASP A 196 6.58 0.01 17.65
C ASP A 196 5.65 -0.80 16.73
N ARG A 197 6.06 -2.04 16.42
CA ARG A 197 5.31 -2.94 15.53
C ARG A 197 3.88 -3.20 16.03
N GLN A 198 3.60 -3.16 17.34
CA GLN A 198 2.23 -3.36 17.84
C GLN A 198 1.25 -2.29 17.35
N GLN A 199 1.77 -1.16 16.87
CA GLN A 199 0.99 -0.03 16.36
C GLN A 199 0.93 0.02 14.83
N ALA A 200 1.47 -1.00 14.15
CA ALA A 200 1.36 -1.14 12.72
C ALA A 200 -0.11 -1.32 12.31
N ARG A 201 -0.53 -0.57 11.29
CA ARG A 201 -1.95 -0.47 10.92
C ARG A 201 -2.12 -0.18 9.43
N LEU A 202 -3.25 -0.63 8.90
CA LEU A 202 -3.79 -0.22 7.61
C LEU A 202 -4.84 0.86 7.82
N ILE A 203 -4.83 1.87 6.95
CA ILE A 203 -5.79 2.97 6.96
C ILE A 203 -6.45 3.07 5.59
N CYS A 204 -7.76 3.29 5.60
CA CYS A 204 -8.58 3.66 4.46
C CYS A 204 -9.18 5.03 4.75
N LEU A 205 -9.11 5.95 3.78
CA LEU A 205 -9.43 7.36 3.97
C LEU A 205 -10.93 7.69 3.94
N GLY A 206 -11.79 6.66 3.94
CA GLY A 206 -13.23 6.85 3.93
C GLY A 206 -13.76 7.63 2.73
N GLU A 207 -14.88 8.33 2.96
CA GLU A 207 -15.61 9.14 2.00
C GLU A 207 -15.05 10.57 1.88
N ASN A 208 -14.30 11.08 2.86
CA ASN A 208 -13.75 12.43 2.78
C ASN A 208 -12.35 12.48 2.14
N HIS A 209 -11.66 11.34 2.01
CA HIS A 209 -10.28 11.22 1.51
C HIS A 209 -9.23 12.00 2.28
N GLN A 210 -9.55 12.38 3.50
CA GLN A 210 -8.68 13.13 4.38
C GLN A 210 -8.22 12.16 5.44
N LEU A 211 -6.91 12.01 5.55
CA LEU A 211 -6.36 11.24 6.66
C LEU A 211 -6.62 12.04 7.94
N GLU A 212 -7.41 11.48 8.85
CA GLU A 212 -7.85 12.15 10.05
C GLU A 212 -7.00 11.72 11.27
N PRO A 213 -6.91 12.59 12.30
CA PRO A 213 -6.33 12.18 13.58
C PRO A 213 -7.04 10.93 14.12
N GLN A 214 -6.27 10.00 14.69
CA GLN A 214 -6.81 8.71 15.16
C GLN A 214 -8.07 8.87 16.03
N GLY A 215 -9.19 8.31 15.54
CA GLY A 215 -10.44 8.23 16.27
C GLY A 215 -11.47 9.33 15.99
N SER A 216 -11.21 10.22 15.02
CA SER A 216 -12.22 11.12 14.47
C SER A 216 -12.56 10.76 13.02
N GLY A 217 -13.83 11.01 12.66
CA GLY A 217 -14.38 10.98 11.30
C GLY A 217 -14.61 9.59 10.68
N ASP A 218 -14.34 9.43 9.39
CA ASP A 218 -14.79 8.30 8.56
C ASP A 218 -13.68 7.35 8.09
N ASP A 219 -12.44 7.63 8.49
CA ASP A 219 -11.31 6.72 8.35
C ASP A 219 -11.58 5.33 8.94
N LEU A 220 -11.27 4.30 8.16
CA LEU A 220 -11.26 2.93 8.66
C LEU A 220 -9.82 2.55 9.01
N VAL A 221 -9.60 2.19 10.28
CA VAL A 221 -8.30 1.77 10.79
C VAL A 221 -8.35 0.29 11.18
N LEU A 222 -7.39 -0.47 10.67
CA LEU A 222 -7.22 -1.89 10.99
C LEU A 222 -5.79 -2.15 11.47
N TYR A 223 -5.64 -2.41 12.77
CA TYR A 223 -4.35 -2.83 13.34
C TYR A 223 -3.94 -4.21 12.84
N LEU A 224 -2.64 -4.37 12.55
CA LEU A 224 -2.10 -5.65 12.10
C LEU A 224 -2.11 -6.68 13.23
N TYR A 225 -1.73 -6.26 14.44
CA TYR A 225 -1.70 -7.09 15.64
C TYR A 225 -2.86 -6.71 16.58
N ARG A 226 -3.41 -7.70 17.27
CA ARG A 226 -4.48 -7.54 18.28
C ARG A 226 -3.99 -8.07 19.61
#